data_AF-A0A510KF18-F1
#
_entry.id   AF-A0A510KF18-F1
#
_cell.length_a   1.000
_cell.length_b   1.000
_cell.length_c   1.000
_cell.angle_alpha   90.00
_cell.angle_beta   90.00
_cell.angle_gamma   90.00
#
_symmetry.space_group_name_H-M   'P 1'
#
loop_
_entity.id
_entity.type
_entity.pdbx_description
1 polymer ?
#
loop_
_entity_poly.entity_id
_entity_poly.type
_entity_poly.pdbx_seq_one_letter_code
_entity_poly.pdbx_strand_id
1 'polypeptide(L)'
;MKNFIKISMILGLSVIVLVTITFQSDKLRKRKEKNQEIQEKQQQEILDICRINKVMKIYSQNDGESFYVVLENKNIYKVDEDMLGNYTIGEYCK
;
A
#
# COMPACT_ATOMS: atom_id res chain seq x y z
N MET A 1 -40.17 -17.00 32.86
CA MET A 1 -39.89 -17.59 31.54
C MET A 1 -39.85 -16.57 30.40
N LYS A 2 -40.84 -15.67 30.23
CA LYS A 2 -40.85 -14.65 29.14
C LYS A 2 -39.60 -13.75 29.07
N ASN A 3 -39.05 -13.32 30.22
CA ASN A 3 -37.87 -12.44 30.25
C ASN A 3 -36.57 -13.15 29.88
N PHE A 4 -36.43 -14.45 30.23
CA PHE A 4 -35.25 -15.25 29.87
C PHE A 4 -35.15 -15.51 28.37
N ILE A 5 -36.30 -15.74 27.70
CA ILE A 5 -36.35 -15.93 26.24
C ILE A 5 -35.95 -14.63 25.52
N LYS A 6 -36.41 -13.47 26.01
CA LYS A 6 -36.01 -12.16 25.46
C LYS A 6 -34.51 -11.89 25.64
N ILE A 7 -33.95 -12.18 26.81
CA ILE A 7 -32.51 -12.00 27.09
C ILE A 7 -31.66 -12.93 26.20
N SER A 8 -32.09 -14.19 26.03
CA SER A 8 -31.41 -15.16 25.17
C SER A 8 -31.41 -14.76 23.69
N MET A 9 -32.54 -14.24 23.17
CA MET A 9 -32.60 -13.71 21.80
C MET A 9 -31.66 -12.51 21.60
N ILE A 10 -31.59 -11.59 22.57
CA ILE A 10 -30.72 -10.42 22.49
C ILE A 10 -29.24 -10.83 22.54
N LEU A 11 -28.87 -11.79 23.41
CA LEU A 11 -27.50 -12.32 23.45
C LEU A 11 -27.11 -12.99 22.13
N GLY A 12 -27.98 -13.84 21.57
CA GLY A 12 -27.71 -14.52 20.30
C GLY A 12 -27.47 -13.52 19.16
N LEU A 13 -28.30 -12.48 19.06
CA LEU A 13 -28.13 -11.43 18.05
C LEU A 13 -26.82 -10.65 18.23
N SER A 14 -26.43 -10.35 19.48
CA SER A 14 -25.18 -9.63 19.75
C SER A 14 -23.93 -10.39 19.31
N VAL A 15 -23.91 -11.71 19.47
CA VAL A 15 -22.79 -12.57 19.05
C VAL A 15 -22.67 -12.62 17.53
N ILE A 16 -23.80 -12.73 16.81
CA ILE A 16 -23.81 -12.74 15.33
C ILE A 16 -23.30 -11.41 14.77
N VAL A 17 -23.67 -10.28 15.40
CA VAL A 17 -23.19 -8.95 15.00
C VAL A 17 -21.68 -8.83 15.23
N LEU A 18 -21.17 -9.28 16.39
CA LEU A 18 -19.73 -9.26 16.66
C LEU A 18 -18.92 -10.10 15.66
N VAL A 19 -19.38 -11.32 15.35
CA VAL A 19 -18.70 -12.21 14.40
C VAL A 19 -18.68 -11.63 12.98
N THR A 20 -19.77 -10.98 12.56
CA THR A 20 -19.82 -10.36 11.23
C THR A 20 -18.91 -9.14 11.13
N ILE A 21 -18.82 -8.32 12.19
CA ILE A 21 -17.89 -7.19 12.24
C ILE A 21 -16.44 -7.68 12.17
N THR A 22 -16.04 -8.68 12.97
CA THR A 22 -14.67 -9.19 12.99
C THR A 22 -14.27 -9.82 11.65
N PHE A 23 -15.18 -10.56 11.02
CA PHE A 23 -14.94 -11.14 9.69
C PHE A 23 -14.73 -10.06 8.62
N GLN A 24 -15.52 -8.98 8.64
CA GLN A 24 -15.33 -7.87 7.70
C GLN A 24 -14.04 -7.10 7.96
N SER A 25 -13.68 -6.85 9.23
CA SER A 25 -12.41 -6.19 9.57
C SER A 25 -11.20 -7.00 9.11
N ASP A 26 -11.22 -8.32 9.29
CA ASP A 26 -10.12 -9.19 8.83
C ASP A 26 -10.00 -9.20 7.31
N LYS A 27 -11.13 -9.24 6.59
CA LYS A 27 -11.15 -9.17 5.12
C LYS A 27 -10.58 -7.83 4.62
N LEU A 28 -10.94 -6.72 5.28
CA LEU A 28 -10.41 -5.39 4.95
C LEU A 28 -8.92 -5.30 5.24
N ARG A 29 -8.47 -5.82 6.38
CA ARG A 29 -7.06 -5.86 6.77
C ARG A 29 -6.22 -6.64 5.75
N LYS A 30 -6.64 -7.85 5.39
CA LYS A 30 -5.96 -8.67 4.36
C LYS A 30 -5.88 -7.98 3.00
N ARG A 31 -6.92 -7.21 2.61
CA ARG A 31 -6.89 -6.42 1.38
C ARG A 31 -5.88 -5.27 1.45
N LYS A 32 -5.80 -4.58 2.59
CA LYS A 32 -4.79 -3.53 2.81
C LYS A 32 -3.37 -4.10 2.75
N GLU A 33 -3.11 -5.18 3.49
CA GLU A 33 -1.82 -5.89 3.48
C GLU A 33 -1.42 -6.29 2.06
N LYS A 34 -2.34 -6.90 1.29
CA LYS A 34 -2.07 -7.28 -0.11
C LYS A 34 -1.78 -6.08 -1.01
N ASN A 35 -2.53 -4.99 -0.87
CA ASN A 35 -2.30 -3.79 -1.68
C ASN A 35 -0.95 -3.15 -1.35
N GLN A 36 -0.58 -3.14 -0.08
CA GLN A 36 0.73 -2.67 0.36
C GLN A 36 1.85 -3.55 -0.20
N GLU A 37 1.70 -4.88 -0.15
CA GLU A 37 2.67 -5.81 -0.74
C GLU A 37 2.85 -5.59 -2.25
N ILE A 38 1.77 -5.30 -2.97
CA ILE A 38 1.82 -4.97 -4.40
C ILE A 38 2.57 -3.66 -4.63
N GLN A 39 2.32 -2.64 -3.81
CA GLN A 39 3.01 -1.36 -3.91
C GLN A 39 4.52 -1.51 -3.63
N GLU A 40 4.90 -2.23 -2.57
CA GLU A 40 6.29 -2.49 -2.23
C GLU A 40 7.01 -3.26 -3.35
N LYS A 41 6.35 -4.25 -3.97
CA LYS A 41 6.90 -4.94 -5.15
C LYS A 41 7.11 -4.01 -6.35
N GLN A 42 6.16 -3.11 -6.62
CA GLN A 42 6.32 -2.14 -7.69
C GLN A 42 7.50 -1.19 -7.46
N GLN A 43 7.68 -0.70 -6.23
CA GLN A 43 8.84 0.14 -5.89
C GLN A 43 10.16 -0.63 -6.08
N GLN A 44 10.19 -1.91 -5.68
CA GLN A 44 11.36 -2.76 -5.87
C GLN A 44 11.68 -3.01 -7.35
N GLU A 45 10.67 -3.24 -8.19
CA GLU A 45 10.85 -3.39 -9.63
C GLU A 45 11.46 -2.12 -10.25
N ILE A 46 11.04 -0.93 -9.80
CA ILE A 46 11.61 0.34 -10.29
C ILE A 46 13.08 0.45 -9.89
N LEU A 47 13.44 0.06 -8.66
CA LEU A 47 14.84 0.01 -8.21
C LEU A 47 15.68 -0.95 -9.06
N ASP A 48 15.14 -2.13 -9.38
CA ASP A 48 15.84 -3.11 -10.22
C ASP A 48 16.05 -2.60 -11.65
N ILE A 49 15.09 -1.87 -12.22
CA ILE A 49 15.25 -1.20 -13.51
C ILE A 49 16.32 -0.10 -13.42
N CYS A 50 16.37 0.63 -12.30
CA CYS A 50 17.36 1.69 -12.06
C CYS A 50 18.79 1.15 -11.87
N ARG A 51 18.97 -0.12 -11.47
CA ARG A 51 20.30 -0.76 -11.42
C ARG A 51 20.93 -0.92 -12.80
N ILE A 52 20.13 -0.94 -13.85
CA ILE A 52 20.58 -1.09 -15.25
C ILE A 52 20.30 0.14 -16.12
N ASN A 53 19.58 1.14 -15.62
CA ASN A 53 19.32 2.41 -16.30
C ASN A 53 19.61 3.57 -15.36
N LYS A 54 20.50 4.48 -15.75
CA LYS A 54 20.85 5.63 -14.90
C LYS A 54 19.66 6.53 -14.64
N VAL A 55 19.64 7.14 -13.46
CA VAL A 55 18.68 8.20 -13.15
C VAL A 55 19.05 9.46 -13.94
N MET A 56 18.16 9.89 -14.81
CA MET A 56 18.34 11.08 -15.65
C MET A 56 17.78 12.33 -14.99
N LYS A 57 16.65 12.20 -14.29
CA LYS A 57 15.95 13.32 -13.64
C LYS A 57 15.08 12.83 -12.51
N ILE A 58 14.97 13.64 -11.46
CA ILE A 58 14.01 13.48 -10.37
C ILE A 58 13.17 14.76 -10.32
N TYR A 59 11.86 14.64 -10.16
CA TYR A 59 10.98 15.79 -9.99
C TYR A 59 9.75 15.44 -9.16
N SER A 60 9.12 16.46 -8.57
CA SER A 60 7.83 16.34 -7.91
C SER A 60 6.74 17.06 -8.69
N GLN A 61 5.49 16.66 -8.47
CA GLN A 61 4.27 17.35 -8.92
C GLN A 61 3.38 17.62 -7.71
N ASN A 62 2.41 18.53 -7.88
CA ASN A 62 1.45 18.93 -6.85
C ASN A 62 2.13 19.27 -5.52
N ASP A 63 3.08 20.21 -5.55
CA ASP A 63 3.77 20.72 -4.35
C ASP A 63 4.42 19.65 -3.46
N GLY A 64 4.84 18.52 -4.06
CA GLY A 64 5.48 17.42 -3.34
C GLY A 64 4.56 16.25 -3.00
N GLU A 65 3.31 16.22 -3.47
CA GLU A 65 2.42 15.06 -3.24
C GLU A 65 2.81 13.82 -4.08
N SER A 66 3.52 14.01 -5.20
CA SER A 66 3.92 12.89 -6.06
C SER A 66 5.32 13.10 -6.61
N PHE A 67 6.13 12.06 -6.51
CA PHE A 67 7.53 12.06 -6.92
C PHE A 67 7.77 11.13 -8.09
N TYR A 68 8.64 11.54 -9.00
CA TYR A 68 8.90 10.84 -10.24
C TYR A 68 10.39 10.76 -10.52
N VAL A 69 10.80 9.59 -11.02
CA VAL A 69 12.16 9.31 -11.48
C VAL A 69 12.11 9.01 -12.97
N VAL A 70 12.94 9.70 -13.73
CA VAL A 70 13.17 9.45 -15.15
C VAL A 70 14.46 8.66 -15.29
N LEU A 71 14.39 7.50 -15.93
CA LEU A 71 15.57 6.65 -16.17
C LEU A 71 16.08 6.80 -17.60
N GLU A 72 17.29 6.30 -17.87
CA GLU A 72 17.98 6.36 -19.16
C GLU A 72 17.17 5.75 -20.33
N ASN A 73 16.33 4.75 -20.03
CA ASN A 73 15.35 4.19 -20.97
C ASN A 73 14.20 5.15 -21.34
N LYS A 74 14.22 6.40 -20.85
CA LYS A 74 13.22 7.45 -21.03
C LYS A 74 11.86 7.17 -20.38
N ASN A 75 11.75 6.10 -19.59
CA ASN A 75 10.53 5.82 -18.83
C ASN A 75 10.50 6.67 -17.56
N ILE A 76 9.26 6.99 -17.15
CA ILE A 76 8.97 7.81 -15.98
C ILE A 76 8.24 6.91 -14.98
N TYR A 77 8.77 6.81 -13.77
CA TYR A 77 8.19 5.99 -12.72
C TYR A 77 7.79 6.88 -11.56
N LYS A 78 6.58 6.68 -11.04
CA LYS A 78 6.16 7.28 -9.77
C LYS A 78 6.81 6.49 -8.64
N VAL A 79 7.48 7.19 -7.74
CA VAL A 79 8.15 6.61 -6.57
C VAL A 79 7.57 7.17 -5.29
N ASP A 80 7.64 6.39 -4.23
CA ASP A 80 7.26 6.84 -2.91
C ASP A 80 8.33 7.78 -2.34
N GLU A 81 7.93 8.74 -1.51
CA GLU A 81 8.82 9.78 -0.97
C GLU A 81 9.97 9.19 -0.15
N ASP A 82 9.67 8.16 0.65
CA ASP A 82 10.62 7.41 1.47
C ASP A 82 11.67 6.67 0.64
N MET A 83 11.35 6.34 -0.62
CA MET A 83 12.25 5.66 -1.55
C MET A 83 13.17 6.61 -2.32
N LEU A 84 12.96 7.93 -2.26
CA LEU A 84 13.75 8.91 -3.01
C LEU A 84 15.25 8.86 -2.71
N GLY A 85 15.62 8.52 -1.47
CA GLY A 85 17.02 8.40 -1.06
C GLY A 85 17.82 7.34 -1.83
N ASN A 86 17.14 6.42 -2.52
CA ASN A 86 17.76 5.39 -3.33
C ASN A 86 18.15 5.86 -4.74
N TYR A 87 17.71 7.06 -5.15
CA TYR A 87 17.90 7.58 -6.51
C TYR A 87 18.85 8.79 -6.49
N THR A 88 19.95 8.68 -7.24
CA THR A 88 20.92 9.78 -7.40
C THR A 88 21.06 10.11 -8.88
N ILE A 89 20.82 11.38 -9.25
CA ILE A 89 20.89 11.84 -10.65
C ILE A 89 22.30 11.55 -11.21
N GLY A 90 22.37 10.92 -12.37
CA GLY A 90 23.60 10.52 -13.05
C GLY A 90 24.13 9.15 -12.66
N GLU A 91 23.53 8.49 -11.66
CA GLU A 91 23.98 7.19 -11.14
C GLU A 91 22.96 6.07 -11.40
N TYR A 92 23.41 4.83 -11.29
CA TYR A 92 22.56 3.65 -11.16
C TYR A 92 22.17 3.48 -9.69
N CYS A 93 20.98 2.93 -9.41
CA CYS A 93 20.56 2.65 -8.05
C CYS A 93 21.40 1.51 -7.43
N LYS A 94 21.57 1.53 -6.10
CA LYS A 94 22.24 0.48 -5.33
C LYS A 94 21.22 -0.56 -4.84
#